data_AF-A0A511QG36-F1
#
_entry.id   AF-A0A511QG36-F1
#
_cell.length_a   1.000
_cell.length_b   1.000
_cell.length_c   1.000
_cell.angle_alpha   90.00
_cell.angle_beta   90.00
_cell.angle_gamma   90.00
#
_symmetry.space_group_name_H-M   'P 1'
#
loop_
_entity.id
_entity.type
_entity.pdbx_description
1 polymer ?
#
loop_
_entity_poly.entity_id
_entity_poly.type
_entity_poly.pdbx_seq_one_letter_code
_entity_poly.pdbx_strand_id
1 'polypeptide(L)'
;MIKKIIIFLVLLSNCYLWIGFYEDPEFFSISPFIKLRPCTKFYFSSPLGMQDYGDKNLTENEEFEEFMFEQYFGTNGIQSKPFSFKFCAMKKVIN
;
A
#
# COMPACT_ATOMS: atom_id res chain seq x y z
N MET A 1 5.51 16.43 -30.60
CA MET A 1 6.28 15.68 -29.58
C MET A 1 5.65 15.75 -28.19
N ILE A 2 5.27 16.94 -27.71
CA ILE A 2 4.66 17.15 -26.39
C ILE A 2 3.47 16.22 -26.08
N LYS A 3 2.55 16.00 -27.04
CA LYS A 3 1.41 15.08 -26.86
C LYS A 3 1.83 13.65 -26.51
N LYS A 4 2.91 13.14 -27.12
CA LYS A 4 3.42 11.78 -26.84
C LYS A 4 4.01 11.69 -25.43
N ILE A 5 4.70 12.74 -24.99
CA ILE A 5 5.27 12.84 -23.64
C ILE A 5 4.16 12.86 -22.59
N ILE A 6 3.10 13.65 -22.82
CA ILE A 6 1.95 13.71 -21.92
C ILE A 6 1.29 12.33 -21.79
N ILE A 7 1.03 11.64 -22.90
CA ILE A 7 0.44 10.30 -22.89
C ILE A 7 1.32 9.32 -22.10
N PHE A 8 2.63 9.37 -22.31
CA PHE A 8 3.58 8.52 -21.60
C PHE A 8 3.56 8.77 -20.08
N LEU A 9 3.56 10.04 -19.65
CA LEU A 9 3.49 10.41 -18.23
C LEU A 9 2.18 9.96 -17.58
N VAL A 10 1.05 10.07 -18.29
CA VAL A 10 -0.25 9.62 -17.80
C VAL A 10 -0.28 8.10 -17.65
N LEU A 11 0.30 7.34 -18.59
CA LEU A 11 0.41 5.89 -18.47
C LEU A 11 1.29 5.48 -17.29
N LEU A 12 2.45 6.13 -17.15
CA LEU A 12 3.40 5.83 -16.08
C LEU A 12 2.81 6.13 -14.69
N SER A 13 2.10 7.25 -14.55
CA SER A 13 1.43 7.60 -13.29
C SER A 13 0.30 6.63 -12.95
N ASN A 14 -0.46 6.17 -13.94
CA ASN A 14 -1.48 5.14 -13.72
C ASN A 14 -0.83 3.81 -13.29
N CYS A 15 0.20 3.34 -13.97
CA CYS A 15 0.91 2.13 -13.56
C CYS A 15 1.41 2.23 -12.12
N TYR A 16 2.00 3.36 -11.73
CA TYR A 16 2.47 3.60 -10.37
C TYR A 16 1.34 3.57 -9.32
N LEU A 17 0.19 4.15 -9.63
CA LEU A 17 -0.95 4.21 -8.72
C LEU A 17 -1.62 2.85 -8.51
N TRP A 18 -1.59 1.98 -9.53
CA TRP A 18 -2.33 0.71 -9.56
C TRP A 18 -1.46 -0.53 -9.30
N ILE A 19 -0.15 -0.43 -9.47
CA ILE A 19 0.79 -1.52 -9.17
C ILE A 19 1.46 -1.24 -7.83
N GLY A 20 1.63 -2.29 -7.03
CA GLY A 20 2.42 -2.24 -5.80
C GLY A 20 3.26 -3.49 -5.64
N PHE A 21 4.18 -3.44 -4.70
CA PHE A 21 4.91 -4.59 -4.19
C PHE A 21 4.58 -4.75 -2.72
N TYR A 22 4.28 -5.98 -2.32
CA TYR A 22 4.14 -6.32 -0.92
C TYR A 22 5.28 -7.25 -0.52
N GLU A 23 5.77 -7.06 0.69
CA GLU A 23 6.70 -7.97 1.34
C GLU A 23 5.92 -8.96 2.17
N ASP A 24 6.16 -10.23 1.92
CA ASP A 24 5.59 -11.30 2.73
C ASP A 24 6.25 -11.27 4.13
N PRO A 25 5.46 -11.05 5.20
CA PRO A 25 6.00 -10.93 6.54
C PRO A 25 6.60 -12.23 7.10
N GLU A 26 6.29 -13.39 6.51
CA GLU A 26 6.79 -14.70 6.96
C GLU A 26 8.06 -15.10 6.20
N PHE A 27 8.15 -14.78 4.91
CA PHE A 27 9.22 -15.23 4.03
C PHE A 27 10.16 -14.11 3.54
N PHE A 28 9.92 -12.85 3.94
CA PHE A 28 10.63 -11.65 3.43
C PHE A 28 10.71 -11.60 1.90
N SER A 29 9.68 -12.17 1.25
CA SER A 29 9.64 -12.32 -0.19
C SER A 29 8.86 -11.16 -0.80
N ILE A 30 9.40 -10.53 -1.84
CA ILE A 30 8.76 -9.38 -2.48
C ILE A 30 7.93 -9.88 -3.65
N SER A 31 6.62 -9.63 -3.60
CA SER A 31 5.68 -10.05 -4.63
C SER A 31 4.92 -8.85 -5.21
N PRO A 32 4.85 -8.72 -6.55
CA PRO A 32 4.03 -7.68 -7.19
C PRO A 32 2.55 -7.99 -7.03
N PHE A 33 1.73 -6.94 -6.89
CA PHE A 33 0.27 -7.07 -6.84
C PHE A 33 -0.42 -5.87 -7.51
N ILE A 34 -1.68 -6.06 -7.88
CA ILE A 34 -2.55 -5.00 -8.39
C ILE A 34 -3.35 -4.43 -7.21
N LYS A 35 -3.25 -3.13 -6.99
CA LYS A 35 -4.02 -2.41 -5.98
C LYS A 35 -5.47 -2.30 -6.44
N LEU A 36 -6.44 -2.64 -5.60
CA LEU A 36 -7.86 -2.42 -5.91
C LEU A 36 -8.32 -0.97 -5.73
N ARG A 37 -7.43 -0.10 -5.22
CA ARG A 37 -7.60 1.35 -5.11
C ARG A 37 -6.30 2.07 -5.44
N PRO A 38 -6.34 3.22 -6.12
CA PRO A 38 -5.14 3.94 -6.49
C PRO A 38 -4.46 4.51 -5.24
N CYS A 39 -3.13 4.36 -5.16
CA CYS A 39 -2.35 4.80 -4.01
C CYS A 39 -0.94 5.20 -4.40
N THR A 40 -0.45 6.29 -3.82
CA THR A 40 0.92 6.78 -4.05
C THR A 40 1.96 5.92 -3.35
N LYS A 41 1.58 5.13 -2.33
CA LYS A 41 2.49 4.16 -1.72
C LYS A 41 2.73 3.01 -2.68
N PHE A 42 4.00 2.72 -2.99
CA PHE A 42 4.38 1.68 -3.95
C PHE A 42 4.77 0.36 -3.27
N TYR A 43 5.43 0.44 -2.11
CA TYR A 43 5.91 -0.70 -1.34
C TYR A 43 5.12 -0.82 -0.03
N PHE A 44 4.70 -2.03 0.31
CA PHE A 44 3.93 -2.34 1.51
C PHE A 44 4.65 -3.43 2.29
N SER A 45 5.02 -3.14 3.53
CA SER A 45 5.63 -4.08 4.45
C SER A 45 4.99 -3.88 5.82
N SER A 46 4.92 -4.96 6.60
CA SER A 46 4.44 -4.94 7.98
C SER A 46 5.66 -5.01 8.89
N PRO A 47 6.03 -3.91 9.58
CA PRO A 47 7.10 -3.91 10.57
C PRO A 47 6.85 -4.90 11.72
N LEU A 48 5.59 -5.21 12.01
CA LEU A 48 5.22 -6.18 13.05
C LEU A 48 5.32 -7.63 12.57
N GLY A 49 5.10 -7.87 11.29
CA GLY A 49 5.02 -9.21 10.72
C GLY A 49 3.82 -10.01 11.23
N MET A 50 3.88 -11.34 11.15
CA MET A 50 2.81 -12.23 11.65
C MET A 50 2.90 -12.55 13.16
N GLN A 51 3.93 -12.09 13.87
CA GLN A 51 4.19 -12.48 15.26
C GLN A 51 4.04 -11.34 16.27
N ASP A 52 3.09 -11.59 17.16
CA ASP A 52 2.71 -10.94 18.43
C ASP A 52 2.35 -9.45 18.41
N TYR A 53 1.03 -9.24 18.37
CA TYR A 53 0.31 -8.12 18.97
C TYR A 53 0.73 -7.95 20.44
N GLY A 54 1.70 -7.08 20.71
CA GLY A 54 1.99 -6.65 22.08
C GLY A 54 3.37 -6.04 22.22
N ASP A 55 3.40 -4.74 22.53
CA ASP A 55 4.54 -4.07 23.18
C ASP A 55 5.83 -3.86 22.40
N LYS A 56 5.74 -3.50 21.11
CA LYS A 56 6.85 -2.79 20.44
C LYS A 56 6.53 -1.31 20.34
N ASN A 57 7.41 -0.48 20.90
CA ASN A 57 7.45 0.97 20.63
C ASN A 57 7.88 1.17 19.17
N LEU A 58 6.90 1.14 18.25
CA LEU A 58 7.12 1.50 16.86
C LEU A 58 7.43 3.01 16.78
N THR A 59 8.31 3.37 15.87
CA THR A 59 8.46 4.77 15.47
C THR A 59 7.22 5.23 14.70
N GLU A 60 6.96 6.54 14.65
CA GLU A 60 5.82 7.11 13.91
C GLU A 60 5.78 6.63 12.45
N ASN A 61 6.96 6.46 11.83
CA ASN A 61 7.07 5.94 10.47
C ASN A 61 6.65 4.47 10.38
N GLU A 62 7.10 3.63 11.31
CA GLU A 62 6.72 2.20 11.33
C GLU A 62 5.24 2.02 11.65
N GLU A 63 4.66 2.84 12.53
CA GLU A 63 3.21 2.86 12.75
C GLU A 63 2.44 3.20 11.47
N PHE A 64 2.96 4.13 10.68
CA PHE A 64 2.35 4.50 9.40
C PHE A 64 2.47 3.37 8.37
N GLU A 65 3.62 2.70 8.30
CA GLU A 65 3.85 1.54 7.44
C GLU A 65 2.88 0.41 7.78
N GLU A 66 2.78 0.07 9.07
CA GLU A 66 1.84 -0.94 9.57
C GLU A 66 0.39 -0.57 9.27
N PHE A 67 -0.01 0.67 9.56
CA PHE A 67 -1.34 1.17 9.22
C PHE A 67 -1.64 1.00 7.74
N MET A 68 -0.72 1.39 6.85
CA MET A 68 -0.91 1.27 5.41
C MET A 68 -0.97 -0.20 4.96
N PHE A 69 -0.19 -1.08 5.59
CA PHE A 69 -0.22 -2.51 5.34
C PHE A 69 -1.57 -3.11 5.75
N GLU A 70 -2.03 -2.87 6.98
CA GLU A 70 -3.34 -3.33 7.48
C GLU A 70 -4.50 -2.79 6.63
N GLN A 71 -4.44 -1.52 6.22
CA GLN A 71 -5.44 -0.94 5.32
C GLN A 71 -5.52 -1.69 4.00
N TYR A 72 -4.44 -2.28 3.50
CA TYR A 72 -4.43 -3.03 2.24
C TYR A 72 -4.72 -4.52 2.42
N PHE A 73 -4.01 -5.17 3.34
CA PHE A 73 -3.94 -6.63 3.47
C PHE A 73 -4.62 -7.19 4.72
N GLY A 74 -5.09 -6.35 5.65
CA GLY A 74 -5.85 -6.80 6.80
C GLY A 74 -7.15 -7.50 6.40
N THR A 75 -7.77 -8.24 7.32
CA THR A 75 -8.98 -9.04 7.07
C THR A 75 -10.10 -8.25 6.37
N ASN A 76 -10.24 -6.97 6.73
CA ASN A 76 -11.22 -6.03 6.15
C ASN A 76 -10.54 -4.87 5.37
N GLY A 77 -9.35 -5.12 4.85
CA GLY A 77 -8.55 -4.18 4.09
C GLY A 77 -9.15 -3.82 2.72
N ILE A 78 -8.38 -3.10 1.92
CA ILE A 78 -8.75 -2.65 0.59
C ILE A 78 -8.78 -3.83 -0.38
N GLN A 79 -7.87 -4.80 -0.22
CA GLN A 79 -7.79 -5.96 -1.11
C GLN A 79 -8.95 -6.95 -0.94
N SER A 80 -9.63 -6.95 0.20
CA SER A 80 -10.82 -7.79 0.41
C SER A 80 -12.13 -7.14 -0.08
N LYS A 81 -12.07 -5.93 -0.65
CA LYS A 81 -13.23 -5.16 -1.13
C LYS A 81 -13.25 -5.09 -2.67
N PRO A 82 -14.42 -4.78 -3.28
CA PRO A 82 -14.48 -4.53 -4.71
C PRO A 82 -13.57 -3.38 -5.15
N PHE A 83 -13.13 -3.44 -6.40
CA PHE A 83 -12.40 -2.38 -7.08
C PHE A 83 -13.06 -1.01 -6.91
N SER A 84 -12.26 0.03 -6.67
CA SER A 84 -12.75 1.39 -6.50
C SER A 84 -11.74 2.43 -6.96
N PHE A 85 -12.23 3.49 -7.62
CA PHE A 85 -11.42 4.66 -7.99
C PHE A 85 -11.14 5.61 -6.83
N LYS A 86 -11.68 5.35 -5.63
CA LYS A 86 -11.39 6.15 -4.44
C LYS A 86 -9.93 5.92 -4.01
N PHE A 87 -9.17 6.99 -3.84
CA PHE A 87 -7.81 6.92 -3.33
C PHE A 87 -7.73 6.20 -1.97
N CYS A 88 -6.60 5.54 -1.72
CA CYS A 88 -6.27 4.98 -0.41
C CYS A 88 -6.26 6.08 0.66
N ALA A 89 -6.71 5.76 1.87
CA ALA A 89 -6.61 6.65 3.01
C ALA A 89 -5.18 6.61 3.55
N MET A 90 -4.41 7.69 3.35
CA MET A 90 -3.06 7.83 3.89
C MET A 90 -3.02 8.60 5.21
N LYS A 91 -4.17 8.93 5.78
CA LYS A 91 -4.24 9.70 7.02
C LYS A 91 -4.83 8.84 8.12
N LYS A 92 -4.03 8.58 9.16
CA LYS A 92 -4.50 8.02 10.42
C LYS A 92 -5.46 9.04 11.03
N VAL A 93 -6.70 8.64 11.28
CA VAL A 93 -7.63 9.46 12.07
C VAL A 93 -7.18 9.30 13.52
N ILE A 94 -6.50 10.33 14.03
CA ILE A 94 -6.13 10.39 15.44
C ILE A 94 -7.38 10.89 16.17
N ASN A 95 -7.98 10.02 17.00
CA ASN A 95 -9.02 10.39 17.97
C ASN A 95 -8.36 10.81 19.29
#